data_AF-B0YBN0-F1
#
_entry.id   AF-B0YBN0-F1
#
_cell.length_a   1.000
_cell.length_b   1.000
_cell.length_c   1.000
_cell.angle_alpha   90.00
_cell.angle_beta   90.00
_cell.angle_gamma   90.00
#
_symmetry.space_group_name_H-M   'P 1'
#
loop_
_entity.id
_entity.type
_entity.pdbx_description
1 polymer ?
#
loop_
_entity_poly.entity_id
_entity_poly.type
_entity_poly.pdbx_seq_one_letter_code
_entity_poly.pdbx_strand_id
1 'polypeptide(L)'
;MVLPAVLRKILSQALDADTFAISEERPDAAFLNRVLMVSQTGSAPLAERSLLSPANARAVAVVDRTASVPAAAEALVAARFAFGGRSTYSPDVVLVNEFAMKRFVEAVLHHASRYLAGPNGEARQGASNPRRFGPSASLLDAAHKDTGARVLVSGSGWGVVEVHDRSGPLAATYAFGSASAAKYITQFIDAAVSWINHVPVDMLSTSSFPFPSTQLTDSVGPAYPINTAPSTETRYTPALFQVPRPQFVTEANTSALVRSILDPSDATRSATAWREALAPLPSTGQRPGRRIGFFEQGLITGGVITLATLIATVSTVGWYTFTYVRRLRA
;
A
#
# COMPACT_ATOMS: atom_id res chain seq x y z
N MET A 1 19.87 0.63 19.16
CA MET A 1 20.77 -0.06 18.21
C MET A 1 22.15 0.56 18.37
N VAL A 2 23.21 -0.24 18.42
CA VAL A 2 24.60 0.26 18.47
C VAL A 2 25.14 0.26 17.05
N LEU A 3 25.75 1.36 16.60
CA LEU A 3 26.40 1.42 15.29
C LEU A 3 27.54 0.39 15.22
N PRO A 4 27.56 -0.51 14.23
CA PRO A 4 28.63 -1.50 14.08
C PRO A 4 30.02 -0.86 14.09
N ALA A 5 30.99 -1.50 14.77
CA ALA A 5 32.33 -0.95 14.96
C ALA A 5 33.04 -0.60 13.64
N VAL A 6 32.81 -1.38 12.59
CA VAL A 6 33.34 -1.13 11.25
C VAL A 6 32.78 0.17 10.68
N LEU A 7 31.45 0.38 10.73
CA LEU A 7 30.83 1.61 10.26
C LEU A 7 31.26 2.81 11.10
N ARG A 8 31.37 2.65 12.42
CA ARG A 8 31.90 3.69 13.31
C ARG A 8 33.29 4.14 12.86
N LYS A 9 34.20 3.20 12.56
CA LYS A 9 35.56 3.50 12.09
C LYS A 9 35.57 4.18 10.72
N ILE A 10 34.81 3.64 9.75
CA ILE A 10 34.81 4.18 8.38
C ILE A 10 34.20 5.59 8.35
N LEU A 11 33.03 5.79 8.97
CA LEU A 11 32.33 7.07 8.93
C LEU A 11 33.10 8.19 9.63
N SER A 12 33.73 7.89 10.77
CA SER A 12 34.56 8.87 11.49
C SER A 12 35.85 9.25 10.74
N GLN A 13 36.35 8.39 9.84
CA GLN A 13 37.52 8.69 9.01
C GLN A 13 37.15 9.41 7.72
N ALA A 14 35.95 9.18 7.19
CA ALA A 14 35.52 9.68 5.89
C ALA A 14 34.73 11.00 5.95
N LEU A 15 34.09 11.30 7.09
CA LEU A 15 33.26 12.50 7.28
C LEU A 15 33.99 13.53 8.14
N ASP A 16 33.69 14.80 7.90
CA ASP A 16 34.23 15.90 8.68
C ASP A 16 33.71 15.87 10.12
N ALA A 17 34.62 15.98 11.08
CA ALA A 17 34.34 15.91 12.52
C ALA A 17 33.39 17.02 12.99
N ASP A 18 33.35 18.16 12.30
CA ASP A 18 32.43 19.27 12.61
C ASP A 18 31.01 19.04 12.10
N THR A 19 30.81 18.10 11.16
CA THR A 19 29.51 17.81 10.54
C THR A 19 28.88 16.51 10.99
N PHE A 20 29.70 15.56 11.46
CA PHE A 20 29.28 14.23 11.86
C PHE A 20 29.84 13.85 13.22
N ALA A 21 28.95 13.47 14.13
CA ALA A 21 29.31 12.96 15.44
C ALA A 21 28.45 11.74 15.78
N ILE A 22 29.02 10.83 16.58
CA ILE A 22 28.33 9.64 17.09
C ILE A 22 28.20 9.80 18.59
N SER A 23 26.95 9.80 19.08
CA SER A 23 26.67 9.78 20.52
C SER A 23 26.33 8.35 20.97
N GLU A 24 26.86 7.94 22.10
CA GLU A 24 26.52 6.64 22.72
C GLU A 24 25.22 6.72 23.52
N GLU A 25 24.90 7.91 24.03
CA GLU A 25 23.69 8.21 24.79
C GLU A 25 22.75 9.10 23.99
N ARG A 26 21.46 9.02 24.31
CA ARG A 26 20.44 9.86 23.69
C ARG A 26 20.58 11.30 24.22
N PRO A 27 20.69 12.31 23.34
CA PRO A 27 20.69 13.71 23.77
C PRO A 27 19.41 14.09 24.52
N ASP A 28 19.49 15.13 25.33
CA ASP A 28 18.38 15.64 26.13
C ASP A 28 17.25 16.26 25.27
N ALA A 29 16.07 16.41 25.87
CA ALA A 29 14.91 16.92 25.14
C ALA A 29 15.11 18.36 24.62
N ALA A 30 15.88 19.20 25.32
CA ALA A 30 16.14 20.57 24.90
C ALA A 30 16.98 20.63 23.62
N PHE A 31 17.98 19.74 23.48
CA PHE A 31 18.74 19.58 22.24
C PHE A 31 17.85 19.03 21.12
N LEU A 32 17.09 17.96 21.40
CA LEU A 32 16.26 17.28 20.40
C LEU A 32 15.17 18.19 19.79
N ASN A 33 14.67 19.18 20.53
CA ASN A 33 13.69 20.15 20.03
C ASN A 33 14.28 21.17 19.03
N ARG A 34 15.60 21.31 18.95
CA ARG A 34 16.27 22.26 18.05
C ARG A 34 16.69 21.65 16.71
N VAL A 35 16.58 20.33 16.59
CA VAL A 35 17.07 19.58 15.44
C VAL A 35 15.94 18.87 14.70
N LEU A 36 16.17 18.56 13.43
CA LEU A 36 15.31 17.64 12.68
C LEU A 36 15.62 16.21 13.13
N MET A 37 14.67 15.54 13.76
CA MET A 37 14.87 14.18 14.26
C MET A 37 14.48 13.14 13.21
N VAL A 38 15.32 12.15 12.95
CA VAL A 38 14.96 10.98 12.14
C VAL A 38 14.83 9.77 13.05
N SER A 39 13.60 9.29 13.26
CA SER A 39 13.32 8.09 14.05
C SER A 39 12.92 6.95 13.13
N GLN A 40 13.83 6.00 12.97
CA GLN A 40 13.64 4.86 12.08
C GLN A 40 12.93 3.68 12.75
N THR A 41 12.75 3.72 14.07
CA THR A 41 12.27 2.61 14.90
C THR A 41 10.96 2.92 15.63
N GLY A 42 10.23 3.98 15.22
CA GLY A 42 8.89 4.32 15.73
C GLY A 42 8.80 4.67 17.23
N SER A 43 9.92 4.89 17.91
CA SER A 43 9.99 5.07 19.38
C SER A 43 10.24 6.53 19.83
N ALA A 44 10.07 7.51 18.95
CA ALA A 44 10.26 8.92 19.31
C ALA A 44 8.92 9.62 19.59
N PRO A 45 8.86 10.51 20.60
CA PRO A 45 7.73 11.42 20.73
C PRO A 45 7.61 12.25 19.46
N LEU A 46 6.36 12.46 19.01
CA LEU A 46 6.00 13.30 17.85
C LEU A 46 6.45 14.74 18.10
N ALA A 47 7.73 15.04 17.85
CA ALA A 47 8.20 16.40 17.74
C ALA A 47 7.73 16.97 16.40
N GLU A 48 7.33 18.25 16.36
CA GLU A 48 6.85 18.93 15.14
C GLU A 48 7.84 18.85 13.96
N ARG A 49 9.13 18.64 14.25
CA ARG A 49 10.21 18.49 13.26
C ARG A 49 10.82 17.08 13.33
N SER A 50 10.01 16.05 13.10
CA SER A 50 10.48 14.67 13.08
C SER A 50 10.04 13.88 11.85
N LEU A 51 10.95 13.07 11.31
CA LEU A 51 10.69 12.05 10.31
C LEU A 51 10.57 10.71 11.05
N LEU A 52 9.34 10.21 11.16
CA LEU A 52 9.03 8.98 11.90
C LEU A 52 8.71 7.85 10.94
N SER A 53 9.56 6.82 10.91
CA SER A 53 9.25 5.56 10.24
C SER A 53 8.61 4.59 11.24
N PRO A 54 7.46 3.99 10.89
CA PRO A 54 6.83 3.00 11.75
C PRO A 54 7.65 1.71 11.77
N ALA A 55 7.93 1.18 12.96
CA ALA A 55 8.67 -0.07 13.13
C ALA A 55 7.81 -1.33 13.02
N ASN A 56 6.51 -1.21 13.27
CA ASN A 56 5.57 -2.34 13.34
C ASN A 56 4.52 -2.32 12.21
N ALA A 57 4.70 -1.45 11.20
CA ALA A 57 3.79 -1.38 10.08
C ALA A 57 3.95 -2.64 9.21
N ARG A 58 2.82 -3.19 8.75
CA ARG A 58 2.75 -4.48 8.06
C ARG A 58 2.59 -4.31 6.57
N ALA A 59 3.01 -5.30 5.80
CA ALA A 59 2.76 -5.33 4.36
C ALA A 59 1.79 -6.45 3.98
N VAL A 60 0.81 -6.15 3.13
CA VAL A 60 -0.14 -7.13 2.60
C VAL A 60 0.07 -7.32 1.10
N ALA A 61 -0.09 -8.55 0.62
CA ALA A 61 -0.20 -8.84 -0.80
C ALA A 61 -1.61 -9.36 -1.12
N VAL A 62 -2.15 -8.95 -2.26
CA VAL A 62 -3.43 -9.41 -2.79
C VAL A 62 -3.21 -9.97 -4.19
N VAL A 63 -3.60 -11.22 -4.39
CA VAL A 63 -3.52 -11.93 -5.67
C VAL A 63 -4.93 -12.14 -6.20
N ASP A 64 -5.31 -11.34 -7.20
CA ASP A 64 -6.61 -11.45 -7.86
C ASP A 64 -6.66 -12.63 -8.86
N ARG A 65 -7.86 -13.05 -9.24
CA ARG A 65 -8.09 -14.09 -10.27
C ARG A 65 -7.46 -13.76 -11.63
N THR A 66 -7.27 -12.48 -11.94
CA THR A 66 -6.67 -12.01 -13.20
C THR A 66 -5.14 -11.88 -13.14
N ALA A 67 -4.53 -12.23 -12.01
CA ALA A 67 -3.08 -12.13 -11.83
C ALA A 67 -2.32 -13.13 -12.71
N SER A 68 -1.10 -12.75 -13.11
CA SER A 68 -0.09 -13.71 -13.55
C SER A 68 0.41 -14.48 -12.33
N VAL A 69 -0.23 -15.61 -12.04
CA VAL A 69 0.04 -16.43 -10.85
C VAL A 69 1.52 -16.82 -10.69
N PRO A 70 2.24 -17.28 -11.74
CA PRO A 70 3.65 -17.64 -11.61
C PRO A 70 4.53 -16.43 -11.22
N ALA A 71 4.35 -15.29 -11.90
CA ALA A 71 5.12 -14.09 -11.61
C ALA A 71 4.82 -13.51 -10.22
N ALA A 72 3.55 -13.56 -9.80
CA ALA A 72 3.14 -13.16 -8.45
C ALA A 72 3.77 -14.06 -7.38
N ALA A 73 3.73 -15.37 -7.58
CA ALA A 73 4.34 -16.33 -6.66
C ALA A 73 5.85 -16.14 -6.57
N GLU A 74 6.55 -16.00 -7.70
CA GLU A 74 7.98 -15.73 -7.75
C GLU A 74 8.35 -14.45 -6.97
N ALA A 75 7.67 -13.35 -7.26
CA ALA A 75 7.94 -12.05 -6.61
C ALA A 75 7.68 -12.09 -5.10
N LEU A 76 6.57 -12.70 -4.66
CA LEU A 76 6.22 -12.78 -3.24
C LEU A 76 7.12 -13.72 -2.45
N VAL A 77 7.48 -14.87 -3.03
CA VAL A 77 8.47 -15.79 -2.45
C VAL A 77 9.81 -15.09 -2.36
N ALA A 78 10.30 -14.51 -3.46
CA ALA A 78 11.57 -13.77 -3.44
C ALA A 78 11.54 -12.67 -2.37
N ALA A 79 10.46 -11.89 -2.28
CA ALA A 79 10.33 -10.82 -1.30
C ALA A 79 10.37 -11.29 0.16
N ARG A 80 9.77 -12.45 0.47
CA ARG A 80 9.74 -12.97 1.84
C ARG A 80 11.00 -13.74 2.21
N PHE A 81 11.60 -14.46 1.27
CA PHE A 81 12.80 -15.26 1.53
C PHE A 81 14.10 -14.46 1.34
N ALA A 82 14.10 -13.43 0.49
CA ALA A 82 15.21 -12.48 0.43
C ALA A 82 15.35 -11.80 1.80
N PHE A 83 16.56 -11.81 2.34
CA PHE A 83 16.89 -11.20 3.64
C PHE A 83 16.19 -11.83 4.86
N GLY A 84 15.77 -13.10 4.75
CA GLY A 84 15.20 -13.84 5.88
C GLY A 84 13.86 -13.27 6.39
N GLY A 85 13.12 -12.54 5.56
CA GLY A 85 11.81 -11.99 5.89
C GLY A 85 11.84 -10.86 6.93
N ARG A 86 12.99 -10.19 7.10
CA ARG A 86 13.19 -9.11 8.08
C ARG A 86 13.06 -7.71 7.48
N SER A 87 12.72 -7.61 6.20
CA SER A 87 12.44 -6.33 5.56
C SER A 87 11.06 -5.84 6.01
N THR A 88 10.96 -4.56 6.35
CA THR A 88 9.69 -3.89 6.69
C THR A 88 8.67 -3.94 5.55
N TYR A 89 9.15 -4.13 4.31
CA TYR A 89 8.34 -4.26 3.11
C TYR A 89 8.16 -5.72 2.66
N SER A 90 8.73 -6.69 3.36
CA SER A 90 8.44 -8.09 3.03
C SER A 90 6.96 -8.38 3.34
N PRO A 91 6.21 -9.02 2.43
CA PRO A 91 4.80 -9.29 2.64
C PRO A 91 4.60 -10.20 3.86
N ASP A 92 3.77 -9.77 4.80
CA ASP A 92 3.43 -10.53 6.01
C ASP A 92 2.23 -11.45 5.79
N VAL A 93 1.26 -10.98 5.01
CA VAL A 93 0.02 -11.68 4.69
C VAL A 93 -0.21 -11.66 3.18
N VAL A 94 -0.57 -12.80 2.61
CA VAL A 94 -0.95 -12.92 1.19
C VAL A 94 -2.41 -13.36 1.10
N LEU A 95 -3.26 -12.47 0.61
CA LEU A 95 -4.68 -12.72 0.35
C LEU A 95 -4.85 -13.16 -1.10
N VAL A 96 -5.32 -14.38 -1.31
CA VAL A 96 -5.42 -14.97 -2.65
C VAL A 96 -6.87 -15.21 -2.98
N ASN A 97 -7.29 -14.76 -4.15
CA ASN A 97 -8.61 -15.07 -4.68
C ASN A 97 -8.78 -16.59 -4.83
N GLU A 98 -9.94 -17.12 -4.42
CA GLU A 98 -10.24 -18.56 -4.43
C GLU A 98 -9.97 -19.23 -5.79
N PHE A 99 -10.25 -18.55 -6.90
CA PHE A 99 -10.05 -19.08 -8.25
C PHE A 99 -8.57 -19.19 -8.63
N ALA A 100 -7.70 -18.42 -7.99
CA ALA A 100 -6.24 -18.47 -8.16
C ALA A 100 -5.56 -19.35 -7.12
N MET A 101 -6.24 -19.70 -6.01
CA MET A 101 -5.65 -20.33 -4.83
C MET A 101 -4.84 -21.58 -5.16
N LYS A 102 -5.44 -22.56 -5.86
CA LYS A 102 -4.78 -23.84 -6.17
C LYS A 102 -3.48 -23.61 -6.97
N ARG A 103 -3.57 -22.86 -8.06
CA ARG A 103 -2.43 -22.55 -8.94
C ARG A 103 -1.35 -21.75 -8.21
N PHE A 104 -1.79 -20.84 -7.33
CA PHE A 104 -0.88 -20.00 -6.56
C PHE A 104 -0.10 -20.81 -5.53
N VAL A 105 -0.75 -21.70 -4.78
CA VAL A 105 -0.07 -22.59 -3.82
C VAL A 105 0.95 -23.49 -4.53
N GLU A 106 0.59 -24.09 -5.66
CA GLU A 106 1.50 -24.90 -6.49
C GLU A 106 2.72 -24.08 -6.94
N ALA A 107 2.51 -22.86 -7.44
CA ALA A 107 3.59 -21.97 -7.86
C ALA A 107 4.49 -21.53 -6.69
N VAL A 108 3.90 -21.20 -5.53
CA VAL A 108 4.65 -20.83 -4.32
C VAL A 108 5.54 -22.00 -3.86
N LEU A 109 5.01 -23.23 -3.81
CA LEU A 109 5.81 -24.41 -3.44
C LEU A 109 6.99 -24.61 -4.40
N HIS A 110 6.75 -24.49 -5.71
CA HIS A 110 7.79 -24.60 -6.73
C HIS A 110 8.90 -23.55 -6.51
N HIS A 111 8.55 -22.27 -6.34
CA HIS A 111 9.54 -21.21 -6.14
C HIS A 111 10.22 -21.25 -4.77
N ALA A 112 9.50 -21.62 -3.71
CA ALA A 112 10.03 -21.71 -2.35
C ALA A 112 11.04 -22.86 -2.19
N SER A 113 10.90 -23.95 -2.95
CA SER A 113 11.84 -25.07 -2.92
C SER A 113 13.30 -24.66 -3.10
N ARG A 114 13.56 -23.63 -3.94
CA ARG A 114 14.91 -23.07 -4.19
C ARG A 114 15.52 -22.41 -2.95
N TYR A 115 14.69 -21.84 -2.08
CA TYR A 115 15.15 -21.17 -0.85
C TYR A 115 15.26 -22.13 0.33
N LEU A 116 14.52 -23.25 0.29
CA LEU A 116 14.53 -24.30 1.31
C LEU A 116 15.63 -25.34 1.09
N ALA A 117 16.00 -25.61 -0.17
CA ALA A 117 17.17 -26.41 -0.50
C ALA A 117 18.45 -25.64 -0.14
N GLY A 118 19.36 -26.28 0.60
CA GLY A 118 20.71 -25.76 0.80
C GLY A 118 21.46 -25.66 -0.54
N PRO A 119 22.61 -24.95 -0.57
CA PRO A 119 23.40 -24.76 -1.80
C PRO A 119 23.76 -26.07 -2.54
N ASN A 120 23.69 -27.23 -1.87
CA ASN A 120 24.00 -28.55 -2.43
C ASN A 120 22.78 -29.53 -2.44
N GLY A 121 21.54 -29.05 -2.31
CA GLY A 121 20.36 -29.92 -2.29
C GLY A 121 20.12 -30.68 -0.98
N GLU A 122 20.99 -30.51 0.02
CA GLU A 122 20.72 -30.93 1.39
C GLU A 122 19.68 -29.99 2.02
N ALA A 123 18.68 -30.53 2.73
CA ALA A 123 17.82 -29.73 3.59
C ALA A 123 18.73 -28.93 4.54
N ARG A 124 18.52 -27.62 4.69
CA ARG A 124 19.32 -26.80 5.61
C ARG A 124 19.16 -27.32 7.05
N GLN A 125 19.99 -28.28 7.45
CA GLN A 125 20.18 -28.75 8.83
C GLN A 125 21.12 -27.80 9.59
N GLY A 126 21.04 -26.51 9.28
CA GLY A 126 21.50 -25.46 10.17
C GLY A 126 20.27 -24.93 10.85
N ALA A 127 19.96 -25.47 12.03
CA ALA A 127 19.09 -24.78 12.96
C ALA A 127 19.65 -23.35 13.11
N SER A 128 19.06 -22.39 12.39
CA SER A 128 19.00 -21.03 12.90
C SER A 128 18.35 -21.22 14.25
N ASN A 129 19.16 -21.23 15.30
CA ASN A 129 18.70 -21.33 16.67
C ASN A 129 17.49 -20.39 16.75
N PRO A 130 16.26 -20.87 17.04
CA PRO A 130 15.08 -20.00 17.09
C PRO A 130 15.19 -18.95 18.21
N ARG A 131 16.33 -18.91 18.91
CA ARG A 131 16.78 -17.84 19.77
C ARG A 131 16.90 -16.53 18.98
N ARG A 132 15.84 -15.75 19.19
CA ARG A 132 15.69 -14.31 18.98
C ARG A 132 14.96 -13.91 17.69
N PHE A 133 13.74 -14.43 17.50
CA PHE A 133 12.63 -13.47 17.48
C PHE A 133 12.78 -12.67 18.78
N GLY A 134 13.04 -11.36 18.67
CA GLY A 134 13.03 -10.49 19.85
C GLY A 134 11.69 -10.63 20.60
N PRO A 135 11.51 -9.97 21.74
CA PRO A 135 10.27 -10.03 22.53
C PRO A 135 9.02 -9.46 21.82
N SER A 136 9.05 -9.30 20.50
CA SER A 136 7.89 -9.19 19.62
C SER A 136 7.27 -10.59 19.44
N ALA A 137 6.08 -10.80 20.02
CA ALA A 137 5.28 -12.01 19.83
C ALA A 137 5.25 -12.44 18.35
N SER A 138 5.34 -13.75 18.08
CA SER A 138 5.16 -14.30 16.73
C SER A 138 3.87 -13.73 16.13
N LEU A 139 3.88 -13.30 14.86
CA LEU A 139 2.68 -12.79 14.19
C LEU A 139 1.52 -13.78 14.29
N LEU A 140 1.83 -15.08 14.32
CA LEU A 140 0.86 -16.13 14.57
C LEU A 140 0.33 -16.09 16.00
N ASP A 141 1.16 -15.87 17.02
CA ASP A 141 0.71 -15.75 18.40
C ASP A 141 -0.17 -14.49 18.58
N ALA A 142 0.15 -13.41 17.88
CA ALA A 142 -0.68 -12.22 17.84
C ALA A 142 -2.02 -12.50 17.14
N ALA A 143 -2.00 -13.19 16.00
CA ALA A 143 -3.21 -13.59 15.29
C ALA A 143 -4.08 -14.60 16.08
N HIS A 144 -3.49 -15.45 16.92
CA HIS A 144 -4.26 -16.32 17.83
C HIS A 144 -4.98 -15.54 18.93
N LYS A 145 -4.46 -14.37 19.32
CA LYS A 145 -5.01 -13.52 20.38
C LYS A 145 -5.97 -12.46 19.85
N ASP A 146 -5.86 -12.12 18.57
CA ASP A 146 -6.63 -11.07 17.92
C ASP A 146 -8.00 -11.60 17.49
N THR A 147 -9.08 -10.93 17.90
CA THR A 147 -10.44 -11.24 17.45
C THR A 147 -10.67 -10.89 15.97
N GLY A 148 -9.82 -10.03 15.41
CA GLY A 148 -9.85 -9.63 14.00
C GLY A 148 -9.24 -10.64 13.04
N ALA A 149 -8.69 -11.75 13.52
CA ALA A 149 -8.07 -12.76 12.67
C ALA A 149 -8.26 -14.18 13.25
N ARG A 150 -8.53 -15.17 12.40
CA ARG A 150 -8.67 -16.57 12.80
C ARG A 150 -7.61 -17.41 12.10
N VAL A 151 -6.74 -18.04 12.88
CA VAL A 151 -5.75 -18.98 12.34
C VAL A 151 -6.44 -20.29 11.96
N LEU A 152 -6.32 -20.70 10.70
CA LEU A 152 -6.89 -21.96 10.18
C LEU A 152 -5.87 -23.11 10.27
N VAL A 153 -4.62 -22.84 9.92
CA VAL A 153 -3.52 -23.83 9.91
C VAL A 153 -2.22 -23.13 10.28
N SER A 154 -1.34 -23.74 11.09
CA SER A 154 -0.02 -23.20 11.41
C SER A 154 1.06 -24.27 11.43
N GLY A 155 2.27 -23.93 10.97
CA GLY A 155 3.50 -24.71 11.09
C GLY A 155 4.61 -23.92 11.79
N SER A 156 5.85 -24.43 11.75
CA SER A 156 7.02 -23.75 12.32
C SER A 156 7.37 -22.48 11.51
N GLY A 157 6.87 -21.33 11.97
CA GLY A 157 7.19 -20.02 11.39
C GLY A 157 6.27 -19.56 10.25
N TRP A 158 5.16 -20.25 9.99
CA TRP A 158 4.14 -19.85 9.01
C TRP A 158 2.73 -20.29 9.44
N GLY A 159 1.69 -19.64 8.92
CA GLY A 159 0.31 -20.06 9.13
C GLY A 159 -0.65 -19.40 8.17
N VAL A 160 -1.77 -20.06 7.90
CA VAL A 160 -2.90 -19.57 7.13
C VAL A 160 -3.88 -18.93 8.10
N VAL A 161 -4.20 -17.66 7.86
CA VAL A 161 -5.06 -16.87 8.74
C VAL A 161 -6.18 -16.26 7.90
N GLU A 162 -7.40 -16.42 8.37
CA GLU A 162 -8.59 -15.75 7.88
C GLU A 162 -8.69 -14.37 8.57
N VAL A 163 -8.73 -13.29 7.80
CA VAL A 163 -8.73 -11.92 8.35
C VAL A 163 -10.17 -11.40 8.37
N HIS A 164 -10.69 -11.11 9.56
CA HIS A 164 -12.03 -10.61 9.81
C HIS A 164 -12.08 -9.09 10.00
N ASP A 165 -11.02 -8.49 10.55
CA ASP A 165 -10.90 -7.04 10.75
C ASP A 165 -9.66 -6.49 10.03
N ARG A 166 -9.80 -5.31 9.41
CA ARG A 166 -8.78 -4.66 8.57
C ARG A 166 -8.38 -3.28 9.10
N SER A 167 -8.71 -2.96 10.35
CA SER A 167 -8.60 -1.61 10.92
C SER A 167 -7.19 -1.12 11.30
N GLY A 168 -6.16 -1.41 10.50
CA GLY A 168 -4.77 -1.01 10.79
C GLY A 168 -4.03 -0.43 9.58
N PRO A 169 -3.25 0.66 9.75
CA PRO A 169 -2.48 1.24 8.65
C PRO A 169 -1.37 0.28 8.21
N LEU A 170 -1.32 -0.03 6.92
CA LEU A 170 -0.29 -0.88 6.34
C LEU A 170 0.89 -0.03 5.84
N ALA A 171 2.11 -0.53 6.01
CA ALA A 171 3.29 0.04 5.36
C ALA A 171 3.16 -0.07 3.84
N ALA A 172 2.64 -1.19 3.35
CA ALA A 172 2.56 -1.44 1.93
C ALA A 172 1.44 -2.40 1.52
N THR A 173 0.95 -2.20 0.30
CA THR A 173 0.07 -3.15 -0.39
C THR A 173 0.68 -3.57 -1.73
N TYR A 174 0.74 -4.87 -1.97
CA TYR A 174 1.13 -5.45 -3.27
C TYR A 174 -0.12 -6.01 -3.96
N ALA A 175 -0.58 -5.40 -5.04
CA ALA A 175 -1.75 -5.86 -5.78
C ALA A 175 -1.32 -6.53 -7.10
N PHE A 176 -1.54 -7.84 -7.20
CA PHE A 176 -1.32 -8.61 -8.42
C PHE A 176 -2.66 -8.87 -9.12
N GLY A 177 -2.78 -8.45 -10.37
CA GLY A 177 -4.02 -8.53 -11.16
C GLY A 177 -3.99 -7.66 -12.41
N SER A 178 -5.09 -7.65 -13.16
CA SER A 178 -5.30 -6.69 -14.24
C SER A 178 -5.25 -5.24 -13.71
N ALA A 179 -4.87 -4.28 -14.55
CA ALA A 179 -4.69 -2.89 -14.12
C ALA A 179 -5.95 -2.29 -13.47
N SER A 180 -7.14 -2.66 -13.95
CA SER A 180 -8.43 -2.24 -13.37
C SER A 180 -8.68 -2.85 -11.99
N ALA A 181 -8.45 -4.17 -11.85
CA ALA A 181 -8.62 -4.87 -10.57
C ALA A 181 -7.60 -4.38 -9.54
N ALA A 182 -6.33 -4.25 -9.92
CA ALA A 182 -5.28 -3.77 -9.04
C ALA A 182 -5.55 -2.34 -8.57
N LYS A 183 -5.95 -1.42 -9.47
CA LYS A 183 -6.35 -0.06 -9.11
C LYS A 183 -7.51 -0.05 -8.11
N TYR A 184 -8.52 -0.90 -8.33
CA TYR A 184 -9.65 -1.02 -7.42
C TYR A 184 -9.25 -1.56 -6.04
N ILE A 185 -8.33 -2.51 -5.99
CA ILE A 185 -7.83 -3.07 -4.72
C ILE A 185 -7.05 -2.01 -3.95
N THR A 186 -6.11 -1.32 -4.61
CA THR A 186 -5.20 -0.38 -3.95
C THR A 186 -5.88 0.91 -3.49
N GLN A 187 -7.00 1.32 -4.09
CA GLN A 187 -7.76 2.49 -3.62
C GLN A 187 -8.56 2.21 -2.33
N PHE A 188 -8.83 0.93 -2.00
CA PHE A 188 -9.65 0.55 -0.84
C PHE A 188 -8.85 -0.09 0.29
N ILE A 189 -7.56 -0.34 0.09
CA ILE A 189 -6.66 -0.79 1.14
C ILE A 189 -5.88 0.42 1.63
N ASP A 190 -6.05 0.74 2.90
CA ASP A 190 -5.32 1.83 3.55
C ASP A 190 -3.87 1.42 3.80
N ALA A 191 -2.99 1.81 2.88
CA ALA A 191 -1.57 1.58 2.94
C ALA A 191 -0.78 2.80 2.52
N ALA A 192 0.37 3.03 3.15
CA ALA A 192 1.23 4.18 2.85
C ALA A 192 1.76 4.17 1.40
N VAL A 193 1.97 2.97 0.83
CA VAL A 193 2.37 2.80 -0.57
C VAL A 193 1.75 1.55 -1.15
N SER A 194 1.42 1.61 -2.44
CA SER A 194 0.84 0.49 -3.19
C SER A 194 1.66 0.18 -4.44
N TRP A 195 2.04 -1.09 -4.62
CA TRP A 195 2.74 -1.58 -5.79
C TRP A 195 1.86 -2.53 -6.58
N ILE A 196 1.83 -2.36 -7.90
CA ILE A 196 0.97 -3.12 -8.80
C ILE A 196 1.83 -4.08 -9.62
N ASN A 197 1.53 -5.37 -9.55
CA ASN A 197 2.16 -6.45 -10.32
C ASN A 197 3.68 -6.61 -10.14
N HIS A 198 4.25 -6.04 -9.07
CA HIS A 198 5.66 -6.22 -8.73
C HIS A 198 5.91 -5.98 -7.24
N VAL A 199 7.07 -6.44 -6.77
CA VAL A 199 7.64 -6.06 -5.48
C VAL A 199 8.98 -5.36 -5.75
N PRO A 200 9.18 -4.11 -5.29
CA PRO A 200 10.41 -3.37 -5.53
C PRO A 200 11.56 -3.95 -4.68
N VAL A 201 12.44 -4.72 -5.31
CA VAL A 201 13.61 -5.31 -4.67
C VAL A 201 14.55 -4.27 -4.06
N ASP A 202 14.63 -3.07 -4.66
CA ASP A 202 15.45 -1.96 -4.15
C ASP A 202 14.92 -1.38 -2.83
N MET A 203 13.63 -1.52 -2.56
CA MET A 203 13.03 -1.15 -1.27
C MET A 203 13.09 -2.29 -0.26
N LEU A 204 13.15 -3.54 -0.73
CA LEU A 204 13.40 -4.69 0.11
C LEU A 204 14.84 -4.74 0.62
N SER A 205 15.82 -4.24 -0.16
CA SER A 205 17.24 -4.16 0.19
C SER A 205 17.63 -2.77 0.73
N THR A 206 18.65 -2.69 1.59
CA THR A 206 19.35 -1.43 1.86
C THR A 206 20.60 -1.44 1.00
N SER A 207 20.63 -0.57 0.00
CA SER A 207 21.69 -0.36 -0.98
C SER A 207 21.64 -1.26 -2.24
N SER A 208 21.81 -0.60 -3.37
CA SER A 208 21.83 -1.11 -4.74
C SER A 208 23.11 -1.89 -5.10
N PHE A 209 23.74 -2.57 -4.14
CA PHE A 209 24.98 -3.31 -4.39
C PHE A 209 24.71 -4.82 -4.42
N PRO A 210 24.96 -5.49 -5.57
CA PRO A 210 24.82 -6.93 -5.68
C PRO A 210 26.09 -7.60 -5.12
N PHE A 211 26.09 -8.00 -3.85
CA PHE A 211 27.11 -8.91 -3.33
C PHE A 211 26.51 -10.31 -3.14
N PRO A 212 26.84 -11.27 -4.02
CA PRO A 212 26.38 -12.64 -3.91
C PRO A 212 27.37 -13.44 -3.05
N SER A 213 27.42 -13.22 -1.73
CA SER A 213 28.18 -14.15 -0.85
C SER A 213 27.97 -14.01 0.66
N THR A 214 27.26 -13.01 1.17
CA THR A 214 27.07 -12.87 2.63
C THR A 214 25.60 -12.74 2.99
N GLN A 215 25.11 -13.68 3.80
CA GLN A 215 23.79 -13.59 4.42
C GLN A 215 23.77 -12.39 5.37
N LEU A 216 23.34 -11.24 4.87
CA LEU A 216 22.93 -10.11 5.71
C LEU A 216 21.63 -10.52 6.42
N THR A 217 21.74 -10.87 7.70
CA THR A 217 20.65 -11.35 8.57
C THR A 217 19.99 -10.22 9.37
N ASP A 218 20.39 -8.98 9.13
CA ASP A 218 19.91 -7.79 9.83
C ASP A 218 18.75 -7.11 9.08
N SER A 219 17.86 -6.48 9.84
CA SER A 219 16.63 -5.83 9.37
C SER A 219 16.90 -4.86 8.22
N VAL A 220 16.16 -5.04 7.13
CA VAL A 220 16.44 -4.30 5.90
C VAL A 220 15.56 -3.08 5.79
N GLY A 221 16.13 -1.94 6.20
CA GLY A 221 15.64 -0.58 5.97
C GLY A 221 14.31 -0.23 6.68
N PRO A 222 14.19 0.99 7.23
CA PRO A 222 12.93 1.42 7.82
C PRO A 222 11.82 1.56 6.76
N ALA A 223 10.56 1.62 7.19
CA ALA A 223 9.45 2.05 6.34
C ALA A 223 9.60 3.54 5.95
N TYR A 224 8.80 4.00 4.97
CA TYR A 224 8.71 5.42 4.63
C TYR A 224 8.31 6.22 5.87
N PRO A 225 8.87 7.43 6.04
CA PRO A 225 8.43 8.30 7.10
C PRO A 225 6.97 8.70 6.89
N ILE A 226 6.19 8.71 7.97
CA ILE A 226 4.78 9.10 7.96
C ILE A 226 4.66 10.58 7.55
N ASN A 227 3.57 10.94 6.88
CA ASN A 227 3.28 12.32 6.42
C ASN A 227 4.31 12.87 5.40
N THR A 228 4.99 11.99 4.67
CA THR A 228 5.92 12.39 3.59
C THR A 228 5.49 11.80 2.26
N ALA A 229 5.85 12.48 1.17
CA ALA A 229 5.64 11.94 -0.16
C ALA A 229 6.64 10.80 -0.43
N PRO A 230 6.17 9.57 -0.73
CA PRO A 230 7.07 8.46 -1.04
C PRO A 230 7.78 8.70 -2.38
N SER A 231 9.05 8.28 -2.48
CA SER A 231 9.83 8.32 -3.73
C SER A 231 10.20 6.90 -4.15
N THR A 232 10.31 6.63 -5.45
CA THR A 232 10.64 5.28 -5.94
C THR A 232 12.12 4.93 -5.76
N GLU A 233 13.00 5.93 -5.64
CA GLU A 233 14.45 5.73 -5.63
C GLU A 233 15.00 5.58 -4.21
N THR A 234 14.56 6.43 -3.29
CA THR A 234 15.12 6.51 -1.94
C THR A 234 14.03 6.70 -0.88
N ARG A 235 14.26 6.16 0.31
CA ARG A 235 13.37 6.30 1.47
C ARG A 235 13.34 7.71 2.03
N TYR A 236 14.47 8.39 1.94
CA TYR A 236 14.64 9.76 2.39
C TYR A 236 15.17 10.60 1.24
N THR A 237 14.31 11.46 0.69
CA THR A 237 14.73 12.38 -0.36
C THR A 237 15.45 13.57 0.24
N PRO A 238 16.36 14.23 -0.51
CA PRO A 238 17.02 15.45 -0.05
C PRO A 238 16.04 16.55 0.36
N ALA A 239 14.87 16.60 -0.29
CA ALA A 239 13.79 17.53 0.03
C ALA A 239 13.29 17.42 1.48
N LEU A 240 13.35 16.23 2.09
CA LEU A 240 12.97 16.04 3.50
C LEU A 240 13.96 16.68 4.49
N PHE A 241 15.18 16.97 4.05
CA PHE A 241 16.24 17.59 4.85
C PHE A 241 16.49 19.06 4.49
N GLN A 242 15.71 19.61 3.55
CA GLN A 242 15.87 20.97 3.06
C GLN A 242 14.68 21.84 3.51
N VAL A 243 14.94 23.13 3.72
CA VAL A 243 13.89 24.13 3.95
C VAL A 243 13.66 24.88 2.65
N PRO A 244 12.48 24.78 2.02
CA PRO A 244 12.21 25.49 0.78
C PRO A 244 12.24 27.01 1.04
N ARG A 245 13.01 27.73 0.22
CA ARG A 245 13.14 29.20 0.25
C ARG A 245 12.74 29.75 -1.12
N PRO A 246 11.45 29.74 -1.48
CA PRO A 246 11.02 30.23 -2.79
C PRO A 246 11.32 31.72 -2.93
N GLN A 247 11.93 32.11 -4.05
CA GLN A 247 12.18 33.50 -4.40
C GLN A 247 11.51 33.79 -5.74
N PHE A 248 10.55 34.71 -5.74
CA PHE A 248 9.84 35.14 -6.93
C PHE A 248 10.40 36.49 -7.34
N VAL A 249 11.36 36.47 -8.28
CA VAL A 249 12.00 37.68 -8.81
C VAL A 249 11.13 38.34 -9.86
N THR A 250 10.42 37.52 -10.64
CA THR A 250 9.50 37.96 -11.66
C THR A 250 8.07 37.78 -11.20
N GLU A 251 7.22 38.68 -11.65
CA GLU A 251 5.80 38.63 -11.35
C GLU A 251 5.15 37.50 -12.12
N ALA A 252 4.12 36.89 -11.53
CA ALA A 252 3.35 35.87 -12.21
C ALA A 252 2.67 36.48 -13.45
N ASN A 253 2.50 35.70 -14.52
CA ASN A 253 1.78 36.13 -15.73
C ASN A 253 0.34 36.60 -15.43
N THR A 254 -0.24 36.11 -14.32
CA THR A 254 -1.56 36.51 -13.82
C THR A 254 -1.57 37.88 -13.13
N SER A 255 -0.40 38.45 -12.80
CA SER A 255 -0.29 39.73 -12.10
C SER A 255 -0.83 40.89 -12.94
N ALA A 256 -0.72 40.82 -14.28
CA ALA A 256 -1.34 41.80 -15.17
C ALA A 256 -2.87 41.80 -15.06
N LEU A 257 -3.49 40.63 -14.95
CA LEU A 257 -4.94 40.49 -14.77
C LEU A 257 -5.38 41.04 -13.40
N VAL A 258 -4.63 40.70 -12.34
CA VAL A 258 -4.91 41.22 -10.98
C VAL A 258 -4.76 42.74 -10.95
N ARG A 259 -3.77 43.32 -11.62
CA ARG A 259 -3.63 44.78 -11.76
C ARG A 259 -4.81 45.41 -12.48
N SER A 260 -5.28 44.81 -13.58
CA SER A 260 -6.46 45.34 -14.29
C SER A 260 -7.75 45.29 -13.45
N ILE A 261 -7.83 44.36 -12.50
CA ILE A 261 -8.93 44.30 -11.53
C ILE A 261 -8.79 45.39 -10.46
N LEU A 262 -7.56 45.70 -10.03
CA LEU A 262 -7.28 46.67 -8.98
C LEU A 262 -7.21 48.12 -9.49
N ASP A 263 -7.11 48.34 -10.79
CA ASP A 263 -7.02 49.67 -11.38
C ASP A 263 -8.36 50.44 -11.26
N PRO A 264 -8.42 51.54 -10.50
CA PRO A 264 -9.64 52.30 -10.30
C PRO A 264 -10.04 53.14 -11.52
N SER A 265 -9.15 53.29 -12.52
CA SER A 265 -9.41 54.12 -13.70
C SER A 265 -10.38 53.47 -14.69
N ASP A 266 -10.49 52.14 -14.70
CA ASP A 266 -11.27 51.36 -15.67
C ASP A 266 -12.33 50.48 -14.96
N ALA A 267 -13.22 51.15 -14.20
CA ALA A 267 -14.17 50.54 -13.26
C ALA A 267 -15.11 49.47 -13.87
N THR A 268 -15.37 49.54 -15.18
CA THR A 268 -16.23 48.57 -15.87
C THR A 268 -15.51 47.25 -16.12
N ARG A 269 -14.25 47.29 -16.58
CA ARG A 269 -13.42 46.10 -16.83
C ARG A 269 -13.03 45.39 -15.54
N SER A 270 -12.68 46.13 -14.50
CA SER A 270 -12.40 45.57 -13.18
C SER A 270 -13.63 44.89 -12.58
N ALA A 271 -14.81 45.51 -12.68
CA ALA A 271 -16.06 44.92 -12.19
C ALA A 271 -16.50 43.66 -12.96
N THR A 272 -16.19 43.56 -14.27
CA THR A 272 -16.47 42.34 -15.05
C THR A 272 -15.50 41.22 -14.73
N ALA A 273 -14.20 41.50 -14.66
CA ALA A 273 -13.19 40.50 -14.33
C ALA A 273 -13.35 40.00 -12.88
N TRP A 274 -13.73 40.87 -11.95
CA TRP A 274 -14.08 40.48 -10.58
C TRP A 274 -15.31 39.56 -10.51
N ARG A 275 -16.35 39.86 -11.31
CA ARG A 275 -17.55 39.00 -11.42
C ARG A 275 -17.23 37.65 -12.03
N GLU A 276 -16.35 37.59 -13.02
CA GLU A 276 -15.89 36.35 -13.64
C GLU A 276 -15.05 35.51 -12.67
N ALA A 277 -14.16 36.14 -11.88
CA ALA A 277 -13.37 35.44 -10.86
C ALA A 277 -14.23 34.86 -9.72
N LEU A 278 -15.36 35.51 -9.40
CA LEU A 278 -16.34 35.01 -8.44
C LEU A 278 -17.35 34.04 -9.06
N ALA A 279 -17.33 33.84 -10.38
CA ALA A 279 -18.22 32.90 -11.02
C ALA A 279 -17.85 31.46 -10.62
N PRO A 280 -18.84 30.58 -10.42
CA PRO A 280 -18.57 29.18 -10.15
C PRO A 280 -17.75 28.59 -11.31
N LEU A 281 -16.76 27.76 -10.96
CA LEU A 281 -15.93 27.07 -11.95
C LEU A 281 -16.83 26.33 -12.96
N PRO A 282 -16.48 26.35 -14.26
CA PRO A 282 -17.24 25.60 -15.25
C PRO A 282 -17.29 24.14 -14.83
N SER A 283 -18.42 23.49 -15.07
CA SER A 283 -18.56 22.06 -14.80
C SER A 283 -17.39 21.31 -15.43
N THR A 284 -16.74 20.43 -14.68
CA THR A 284 -15.44 19.80 -15.00
C THR A 284 -15.42 18.91 -16.24
N GLY A 285 -16.48 18.93 -17.07
CA GLY A 285 -16.65 18.03 -18.21
C GLY A 285 -16.66 16.56 -17.80
N GLN A 286 -16.62 16.26 -16.50
CA GLN A 286 -16.81 14.92 -15.98
C GLN A 286 -18.17 14.47 -16.50
N ARG A 287 -18.15 13.38 -17.26
CA ARG A 287 -19.37 12.73 -17.70
C ARG A 287 -20.24 12.61 -16.46
N PRO A 288 -21.48 13.12 -16.46
CA PRO A 288 -22.37 12.93 -15.33
C PRO A 288 -22.36 11.44 -15.05
N GLY A 289 -21.86 11.06 -13.86
CA GLY A 289 -21.81 9.67 -13.45
C GLY A 289 -23.19 9.12 -13.73
N ARG A 290 -23.30 8.07 -14.55
CA ARG A 290 -24.58 7.51 -14.94
C ARG A 290 -25.36 7.32 -13.64
N ARG A 291 -26.43 8.07 -13.47
CA ARG A 291 -27.10 8.26 -12.17
C ARG A 291 -27.63 6.97 -11.57
N ILE A 292 -27.64 5.91 -12.38
CA ILE A 292 -28.05 4.56 -12.05
C ILE A 292 -26.79 3.79 -11.64
N GLY A 293 -26.65 3.54 -10.34
CA GLY A 293 -25.58 2.68 -9.82
C GLY A 293 -25.70 1.23 -10.33
N PHE A 294 -24.62 0.46 -10.25
CA PHE A 294 -24.63 -0.97 -10.62
C PHE A 294 -25.79 -1.75 -9.95
N PHE A 295 -26.06 -1.45 -8.67
CA PHE A 295 -27.15 -2.07 -7.92
C PHE A 295 -28.55 -1.63 -8.37
N GLU A 296 -28.76 -0.35 -8.70
CA GLU A 296 -30.02 0.14 -9.25
C GLU A 296 -30.27 -0.41 -10.65
N GLN A 297 -29.21 -0.53 -11.46
CA GLN A 297 -29.30 -1.17 -12.76
C GLN A 297 -29.67 -2.65 -12.59
N GLY A 298 -29.07 -3.36 -11.61
CA GLY A 298 -29.45 -4.72 -11.26
C GLY A 298 -30.93 -4.84 -10.86
N LEU A 299 -31.43 -3.92 -10.03
CA LEU A 299 -32.81 -3.93 -9.56
C LEU A 299 -33.81 -3.60 -10.67
N ILE A 300 -33.51 -2.62 -11.54
CA ILE A 300 -34.35 -2.29 -12.70
C ILE A 300 -34.38 -3.47 -13.67
N THR A 301 -33.23 -4.05 -14.01
CA THR A 301 -33.15 -5.14 -14.98
C THR A 301 -33.85 -6.39 -14.45
N GLY A 302 -33.64 -6.74 -13.16
CA GLY A 302 -34.34 -7.84 -12.51
C GLY A 302 -35.86 -7.60 -12.39
N GLY A 303 -36.26 -6.37 -12.07
CA GLY A 303 -37.67 -5.96 -12.00
C GLY A 303 -38.38 -6.08 -13.36
N VAL A 304 -37.74 -5.64 -14.45
CA VAL A 304 -38.29 -5.77 -15.81
C VAL A 304 -38.48 -7.22 -16.21
N ILE A 305 -37.49 -8.09 -15.93
CA ILE A 305 -37.56 -9.51 -16.27
C ILE A 305 -38.70 -10.21 -15.51
N THR A 306 -38.80 -9.93 -14.20
CA THR A 306 -39.83 -10.55 -13.33
C THR A 306 -41.23 -10.07 -13.67
N LEU A 307 -41.42 -8.77 -13.94
CA LEU A 307 -42.72 -8.22 -14.31
C LEU A 307 -43.18 -8.74 -15.69
N ALA A 308 -42.27 -8.84 -16.66
CA ALA A 308 -42.59 -9.37 -17.98
C ALA A 308 -42.99 -10.85 -17.92
N THR A 309 -42.32 -11.66 -17.09
CA THR A 309 -42.70 -13.07 -16.88
C THR A 309 -44.04 -13.21 -16.16
N LEU A 310 -44.32 -12.35 -15.17
CA LEU A 310 -45.62 -12.33 -14.48
C LEU A 310 -46.77 -11.95 -15.44
N ILE A 311 -46.60 -10.89 -16.24
CA ILE A 311 -47.64 -10.45 -17.19
C ILE A 311 -47.87 -11.53 -18.24
N ALA A 312 -46.80 -12.13 -18.79
CA ALA A 312 -46.91 -13.22 -19.75
C ALA A 312 -47.71 -14.38 -19.15
N THR A 313 -47.30 -14.91 -17.99
CA THR A 313 -47.98 -16.04 -17.34
C THR A 313 -49.45 -15.78 -17.04
N VAL A 314 -49.79 -14.62 -16.46
CA VAL A 314 -51.18 -14.24 -16.18
C VAL A 314 -51.98 -14.11 -17.48
N SER A 315 -51.40 -13.52 -18.52
CA SER A 315 -52.06 -13.36 -19.81
C SER A 315 -52.33 -14.71 -20.48
N THR A 316 -51.35 -15.63 -20.46
CA THR A 316 -51.51 -16.96 -21.04
C THR A 316 -52.55 -17.78 -20.28
N VAL A 317 -52.48 -17.78 -18.93
CA VAL A 317 -53.47 -18.48 -18.10
C VAL A 317 -54.86 -17.89 -18.34
N GLY A 318 -55.01 -16.57 -18.27
CA GLY A 318 -56.29 -15.90 -18.53
C GLY A 318 -56.87 -16.22 -19.90
N TRP A 319 -56.03 -16.25 -20.94
CA TRP A 319 -56.45 -16.65 -22.30
C TRP A 319 -56.92 -18.10 -22.36
N TYR A 320 -56.18 -19.03 -21.77
CA TYR A 320 -56.57 -20.45 -21.73
C TYR A 320 -57.85 -20.67 -20.90
N THR A 321 -57.99 -19.99 -19.75
CA THR A 321 -59.20 -20.08 -18.93
C THR A 321 -60.41 -19.51 -19.66
N PHE A 322 -60.27 -18.34 -20.30
CA PHE A 322 -61.34 -17.73 -21.08
C PHE A 322 -61.80 -18.61 -22.24
N THR A 323 -60.85 -19.16 -23.01
CA THR A 323 -61.16 -20.05 -24.14
C THR A 323 -61.80 -21.36 -23.68
N TYR A 324 -61.37 -21.91 -22.53
CA TYR A 324 -61.98 -23.11 -21.93
C TYR A 324 -63.42 -22.87 -21.47
N VAL A 325 -63.68 -21.78 -20.73
CA VAL A 325 -65.04 -21.41 -20.29
C VAL A 325 -65.96 -21.14 -21.47
N ARG A 326 -65.43 -20.52 -22.53
CA ARG A 326 -66.21 -20.26 -23.75
C ARG A 326 -66.55 -21.53 -24.51
N ARG A 327 -65.69 -22.56 -24.48
CA ARG A 327 -65.98 -23.89 -25.05
C ARG A 327 -66.96 -24.72 -24.21
N LEU A 328 -67.02 -24.52 -22.89
CA LEU A 328 -67.99 -25.19 -22.03
C LEU A 328 -69.41 -24.59 -22.09
N ARG A 329 -69.54 -23.37 -22.60
CA ARG A 329 -70.83 -22.66 -22.77
C ARG A 329 -71.42 -22.78 -24.19
N ALA A 330 -70.72 -23.45 -25.10
CA ALA A 330 -71.19 -23.78 -26.45
C ALA A 330 -71.54 -25.28 -26.50
#